data_AF-A0A924JLB2-F1
#
_entry.id   AF-A0A924JLB2-F1
#
_cell.length_a   1.000
_cell.length_b   1.000
_cell.length_c   1.000
_cell.angle_alpha   90.00
_cell.angle_beta   90.00
_cell.angle_gamma   90.00
#
_symmetry.space_group_name_H-M   'P 1'
#
loop_
_entity.id
_entity.type
_entity.pdbx_description
1 polymer ?
#
loop_
_entity_poly.entity_id
_entity_poly.type
_entity_poly.pdbx_seq_one_letter_code
_entity_poly.pdbx_strand_id
1 'polypeptide(L)'
;MMKLRVLLGDHPHTAALKSGAVTSDLVEMEFAAYTPTNKGFKPMVRDGAFDVSELAIVTFLMAKAYDKPMVLLPDVMMARFQHGFAVTNPAAEIATPKDLEGKRVGIRSFTTTTGAWLRGILANDYGVDLDAINWITFEDPHVAEYIDTSTKAPAGKAIMRMLLDGELDAVLGEKSDDARLRQLFPDVAAEEQAWFARHGVVPVNHVTVVSKDLSDNHPDIVREVHRMLHESRAAAVG
;
A
#
# COMPACT_ATOMS: atom_id res chain seq x y z
N MET A 1 -7.91 -27.08 -17.94
CA MET A 1 -7.80 -26.16 -16.82
C MET A 1 -6.46 -25.44 -16.92
N MET A 2 -6.46 -24.11 -16.94
CA MET A 2 -5.25 -23.30 -17.06
C MET A 2 -4.68 -23.04 -15.67
N LYS A 3 -3.39 -23.30 -15.49
CA LYS A 3 -2.68 -23.05 -14.23
C LYS A 3 -2.26 -21.59 -14.16
N LEU A 4 -2.60 -20.92 -13.07
CA LEU A 4 -2.26 -19.53 -12.80
C LEU A 4 -1.35 -19.44 -11.57
N ARG A 5 -0.23 -18.74 -11.68
CA ARG A 5 0.58 -18.35 -10.52
C ARG A 5 -0.08 -17.15 -9.86
N VAL A 6 -0.47 -17.30 -8.60
CA VAL A 6 -1.30 -16.32 -7.89
C VAL A 6 -0.60 -15.80 -6.65
N LEU A 7 -0.51 -14.48 -6.50
CA LEU A 7 -0.15 -13.84 -5.24
C LEU A 7 -1.39 -13.19 -4.64
N LEU A 8 -1.92 -13.70 -3.54
CA LEU A 8 -2.96 -13.04 -2.75
C LEU A 8 -2.62 -13.14 -1.26
N GLY A 9 -3.00 -12.14 -0.48
CA GLY A 9 -2.87 -12.14 0.98
C GLY A 9 -3.85 -13.06 1.66
N ASP A 10 -3.58 -13.38 2.92
CA ASP A 10 -4.51 -14.11 3.79
C ASP A 10 -5.52 -13.13 4.37
N HIS A 11 -6.67 -13.02 3.69
CA HIS A 11 -7.78 -12.17 4.08
C HIS A 11 -9.04 -13.02 4.24
N PRO A 12 -10.03 -12.58 5.03
CA PRO A 12 -11.31 -13.29 5.11
C PRO A 12 -11.93 -13.53 3.73
N HIS A 13 -11.90 -12.54 2.84
CA HIS A 13 -12.48 -12.62 1.50
C HIS A 13 -11.66 -13.42 0.47
N THR A 14 -10.43 -13.84 0.80
CA THR A 14 -9.62 -14.75 -0.05
C THR A 14 -9.56 -16.17 0.50
N ALA A 15 -10.09 -16.41 1.70
CA ALA A 15 -9.99 -17.69 2.39
C ALA A 15 -10.65 -18.84 1.63
N ALA A 16 -11.82 -18.62 1.00
CA ALA A 16 -12.53 -19.64 0.25
C ALA A 16 -11.81 -20.04 -1.06
N LEU A 17 -11.07 -19.11 -1.68
CA LEU A 17 -10.16 -19.44 -2.81
C LEU A 17 -9.01 -20.30 -2.34
N LYS A 18 -8.34 -19.88 -1.26
CA LYS A 18 -7.13 -20.55 -0.75
C LYS A 18 -7.41 -21.93 -0.16
N SER A 19 -8.61 -22.15 0.38
CA SER A 19 -9.04 -23.46 0.88
C SER A 19 -9.55 -24.40 -0.21
N GLY A 20 -9.80 -23.88 -1.43
CA GLY A 20 -10.43 -24.63 -2.51
C GLY A 20 -11.94 -24.81 -2.35
N ALA A 21 -12.60 -24.04 -1.48
CA ALA A 21 -14.06 -24.04 -1.37
C ALA A 21 -14.73 -23.35 -2.58
N VAL A 22 -14.07 -22.34 -3.16
CA VAL A 22 -14.43 -21.75 -4.45
C VAL A 22 -13.52 -22.35 -5.51
N THR A 23 -14.12 -23.02 -6.50
CA THR A 23 -13.40 -23.73 -7.57
C THR A 23 -13.83 -23.24 -8.95
N SER A 24 -13.14 -23.74 -9.97
CA SER A 24 -13.43 -23.49 -11.38
C SER A 24 -13.08 -24.71 -12.22
N ASP A 25 -13.87 -24.97 -13.27
CA ASP A 25 -13.52 -25.95 -14.30
C ASP A 25 -12.52 -25.38 -15.33
N LEU A 26 -12.30 -24.06 -15.32
CA LEU A 26 -11.43 -23.34 -16.26
C LEU A 26 -10.04 -23.08 -15.71
N VAL A 27 -9.91 -22.77 -14.41
CA VAL A 27 -8.65 -22.34 -13.80
C VAL A 27 -8.23 -23.17 -12.58
N GLU A 28 -6.93 -23.38 -12.46
CA GLU A 28 -6.26 -23.92 -11.28
C GLU A 28 -5.34 -22.82 -10.71
N MET A 29 -5.54 -22.41 -9.45
CA MET A 29 -4.76 -21.36 -8.82
C MET A 29 -3.62 -21.93 -7.97
N GLU A 30 -2.38 -21.59 -8.32
CA GLU A 30 -1.18 -21.94 -7.56
C GLU A 30 -0.74 -20.73 -6.73
N PHE A 31 -1.06 -20.74 -5.43
CA PHE A 31 -0.79 -19.62 -4.52
C PHE A 31 0.68 -19.56 -4.09
N ALA A 32 1.34 -18.44 -4.38
CA ALA A 32 2.69 -18.16 -3.92
C ALA A 32 2.70 -17.76 -2.43
N ALA A 33 3.58 -18.40 -1.66
CA ALA A 33 3.72 -18.15 -0.22
C ALA A 33 4.62 -16.93 0.06
N TYR A 34 4.00 -15.79 0.35
CA TYR A 34 4.69 -14.59 0.83
C TYR A 34 4.08 -14.08 2.13
N THR A 35 4.89 -13.98 3.18
CA THR A 35 4.49 -13.43 4.47
C THR A 35 5.47 -12.34 4.93
N PRO A 36 5.04 -11.07 5.04
CA PRO A 36 3.80 -10.49 4.51
C PRO A 36 3.72 -10.51 2.97
N THR A 37 2.50 -10.44 2.42
CA THR A 37 2.21 -10.50 0.97
C THR A 37 2.90 -9.41 0.16
N ASN A 38 3.08 -8.22 0.74
CA ASN A 38 3.73 -7.09 0.08
C ASN A 38 5.19 -7.36 -0.35
N LYS A 39 5.84 -8.40 0.20
CA LYS A 39 7.16 -8.86 -0.27
C LYS A 39 7.11 -9.39 -1.71
N GLY A 40 5.96 -9.85 -2.18
CA GLY A 40 5.75 -10.30 -3.57
C GLY A 40 5.53 -9.16 -4.58
N PHE A 41 5.31 -7.91 -4.12
CA PHE A 41 4.98 -6.80 -5.02
C PHE A 41 6.16 -6.38 -5.90
N LYS A 42 7.38 -6.40 -5.36
CA LYS A 42 8.60 -6.10 -6.13
C LYS A 42 8.86 -7.15 -7.23
N PRO A 43 8.84 -8.47 -6.94
CA PRO A 43 8.86 -9.51 -7.97
C PRO A 43 7.74 -9.38 -9.02
N MET A 44 6.51 -9.06 -8.62
CA MET A 44 5.41 -8.87 -9.56
C MET A 44 5.73 -7.76 -10.57
N VAL A 45 6.15 -6.59 -10.07
CA VAL A 45 6.33 -5.38 -10.89
C VAL A 45 7.60 -5.42 -11.73
N ARG A 46 8.66 -6.05 -11.22
CA ARG A 46 9.96 -6.10 -11.90
C ARG A 46 10.07 -7.28 -12.86
N ASP A 47 9.51 -8.42 -12.49
CA ASP A 47 9.78 -9.70 -13.16
C ASP A 47 8.52 -10.37 -13.74
N GLY A 48 7.32 -9.83 -13.51
CA GLY A 48 6.07 -10.47 -13.95
C GLY A 48 5.86 -11.84 -13.31
N ALA A 49 6.24 -11.97 -12.03
CA ALA A 49 6.32 -13.26 -11.33
C ALA A 49 4.98 -14.00 -11.21
N PHE A 50 3.84 -13.31 -11.35
CA PHE A 50 2.50 -13.86 -11.17
C PHE A 50 1.57 -13.48 -12.31
N ASP A 51 0.59 -14.34 -12.57
CA ASP A 51 -0.45 -14.12 -13.58
C ASP A 51 -1.62 -13.33 -12.98
N VAL A 52 -1.88 -13.55 -11.68
CA VAL A 52 -2.83 -12.79 -10.85
C VAL A 52 -2.12 -12.36 -9.57
N SER A 53 -2.23 -11.08 -9.19
CA SER A 53 -1.50 -10.55 -8.04
C SER A 53 -2.28 -9.49 -7.29
N GLU A 54 -2.38 -9.62 -5.97
CA GLU A 54 -2.62 -8.50 -5.07
C GLU A 54 -1.43 -7.54 -5.18
N LEU A 55 -1.72 -6.25 -5.33
CA LEU A 55 -0.73 -5.20 -5.48
C LEU A 55 -1.19 -3.93 -4.78
N ALA A 56 -0.24 -3.19 -4.19
CA ALA A 56 -0.49 -1.85 -3.70
C ALA A 56 -0.97 -0.92 -4.83
N ILE A 57 -2.05 -0.17 -4.64
CA ILE A 57 -2.64 0.67 -5.71
C ILE A 57 -1.66 1.72 -6.23
N VAL A 58 -0.87 2.35 -5.37
CA VAL A 58 0.16 3.32 -5.81
C VAL A 58 1.26 2.61 -6.58
N THR A 59 1.61 1.38 -6.21
CA THR A 59 2.54 0.57 -7.00
C THR A 59 1.98 0.26 -8.40
N PHE A 60 0.69 -0.08 -8.52
CA PHE A 60 0.04 -0.24 -9.83
C PHE A 60 0.05 1.06 -10.64
N LEU A 61 -0.31 2.20 -10.04
CA LEU A 61 -0.33 3.49 -10.74
C LEU A 61 1.06 3.88 -11.26
N MET A 62 2.11 3.66 -10.45
CA MET A 62 3.49 3.83 -10.90
C MET A 62 3.83 2.85 -12.04
N ALA A 63 3.49 1.57 -11.88
CA ALA A 63 3.74 0.57 -12.91
C ALA A 63 3.06 0.92 -14.24
N LYS A 64 1.82 1.44 -14.19
CA LYS A 64 1.07 1.93 -15.34
C LYS A 64 1.73 3.13 -16.00
N ALA A 65 2.24 4.08 -15.22
CA ALA A 65 2.94 5.26 -15.73
C ALA A 65 4.27 4.91 -16.43
N TYR A 66 4.87 3.77 -16.07
CA TYR A 66 6.09 3.22 -16.70
C TYR A 66 5.79 2.04 -17.64
N ASP A 67 4.56 1.94 -18.18
CA ASP A 67 4.14 0.96 -19.18
C ASP A 67 4.43 -0.51 -18.83
N LYS A 68 4.40 -0.85 -17.53
CA LYS A 68 4.54 -2.24 -17.09
C LYS A 68 3.35 -3.09 -17.57
N PRO A 69 3.58 -4.35 -17.98
CA PRO A 69 2.58 -5.19 -18.64
C PRO A 69 1.59 -5.82 -17.64
N MET A 70 0.77 -5.01 -16.99
CA MET A 70 -0.27 -5.45 -16.06
C MET A 70 -1.57 -4.65 -16.23
N VAL A 71 -2.69 -5.29 -15.91
CA VAL A 71 -4.03 -4.72 -16.00
C VAL A 71 -4.68 -4.79 -14.62
N LEU A 72 -5.25 -3.68 -14.17
CA LEU A 72 -5.97 -3.59 -12.91
C LEU A 72 -7.35 -4.24 -13.04
N LEU A 73 -7.72 -5.05 -12.06
CA LEU A 73 -9.09 -5.50 -11.86
C LEU A 73 -9.78 -4.62 -10.81
N PRO A 74 -11.11 -4.42 -10.90
CA PRO A 74 -11.87 -3.62 -9.93
C PRO A 74 -12.08 -4.33 -8.58
N ASP A 75 -11.16 -5.22 -8.18
CA ASP A 75 -11.22 -6.01 -6.97
C ASP A 75 -10.31 -5.40 -5.90
N VAL A 76 -10.92 -4.76 -4.89
CA VAL A 76 -10.18 -4.18 -3.75
C VAL A 76 -9.89 -5.27 -2.72
N MET A 77 -8.61 -5.52 -2.46
CA MET A 77 -8.15 -6.47 -1.45
C MET A 77 -8.02 -5.82 -0.07
N MET A 78 -7.70 -4.53 -0.02
CA MET A 78 -7.58 -3.82 1.24
C MET A 78 -7.89 -2.34 1.06
N ALA A 79 -8.78 -1.81 1.90
CA ALA A 79 -9.01 -0.39 2.07
C ALA A 79 -9.04 -0.07 3.57
N ARG A 80 -8.44 1.05 3.96
CA ARG A 80 -8.41 1.51 5.36
C ARG A 80 -8.06 2.99 5.42
N PHE A 81 -8.42 3.65 6.50
CA PHE A 81 -7.92 4.99 6.78
C PHE A 81 -6.42 4.97 7.13
N GLN A 82 -5.76 6.12 6.93
CA GLN A 82 -4.30 6.22 6.98
C GLN A 82 -3.78 7.15 8.08
N HIS A 83 -4.65 7.93 8.74
CA HIS A 83 -4.27 8.95 9.74
C HIS A 83 -3.45 8.34 10.89
N GLY A 84 -3.83 7.16 11.36
CA GLY A 84 -3.09 6.44 12.42
C GLY A 84 -1.73 5.89 12.02
N PHE A 85 -1.21 6.17 10.81
CA PHE A 85 0.11 5.78 10.34
C PHE A 85 1.08 6.98 10.22
N ALA A 86 0.83 8.04 10.98
CA ALA A 86 1.67 9.23 11.05
C ALA A 86 2.11 9.45 12.51
N VAL A 87 3.41 9.24 12.77
CA VAL A 87 3.98 9.25 14.12
C VAL A 87 5.08 10.30 14.20
N THR A 88 5.15 11.02 15.31
CA THR A 88 6.07 12.14 15.55
C THR A 88 6.92 11.87 16.78
N ASN A 89 8.12 12.45 16.81
CA ASN A 89 8.91 12.57 18.03
C ASN A 89 8.45 13.84 18.78
N PRO A 90 8.05 13.75 20.07
CA PRO A 90 7.62 14.92 20.84
C PRO A 90 8.65 16.06 20.91
N ALA A 91 9.94 15.75 20.84
CA ALA A 91 11.01 16.74 20.86
C ALA A 91 11.08 17.59 19.57
N ALA A 92 10.38 17.18 18.50
CA ALA A 92 10.30 17.95 17.26
C ALA A 92 9.28 19.10 17.32
N GLU A 93 8.51 19.20 18.41
CA GLU A 93 7.53 20.26 18.67
C GLU A 93 6.50 20.47 17.54
N ILE A 94 6.10 19.37 16.88
CA ILE A 94 5.05 19.37 15.84
C ILE A 94 3.69 19.42 16.54
N ALA A 95 2.98 20.54 16.45
CA ALA A 95 1.67 20.72 17.06
C ALA A 95 0.53 20.52 16.05
N THR A 96 0.78 20.83 14.78
CA THR A 96 -0.16 20.69 13.67
C THR A 96 0.51 20.03 12.47
N PRO A 97 -0.26 19.46 11.53
CA PRO A 97 0.32 18.89 10.31
C PRO A 97 1.15 19.88 9.48
N LYS A 98 0.84 21.19 9.55
CA LYS A 98 1.61 22.25 8.88
C LYS A 98 3.05 22.35 9.39
N ASP A 99 3.29 22.01 10.65
CA ASP A 99 4.62 22.06 11.26
C ASP A 99 5.57 20.96 10.75
N LEU A 100 5.11 20.08 9.85
CA LEU A 100 5.98 19.15 9.13
C LEU A 100 6.90 19.87 8.12
N GLU A 101 6.55 21.07 7.68
CA GLU A 101 7.40 21.87 6.80
C GLU A 101 8.77 22.14 7.45
N GLY A 102 9.84 21.89 6.69
CA GLY A 102 11.22 21.96 7.17
C GLY A 102 11.67 20.76 8.02
N LYS A 103 10.79 19.82 8.38
CA LYS A 103 11.14 18.67 9.22
C LYS A 103 11.71 17.51 8.41
N ARG A 104 12.50 16.65 9.07
CA ARG A 104 13.00 15.38 8.54
C ARG A 104 11.95 14.30 8.72
N VAL A 105 11.32 13.89 7.63
CA VAL A 105 10.19 12.95 7.66
C VAL A 105 10.60 11.64 7.02
N GLY A 106 10.59 10.57 7.82
CA GLY A 106 10.88 9.23 7.36
C GLY A 106 9.70 8.60 6.63
N ILE A 107 9.98 7.90 5.54
CA ILE A 107 9.04 7.04 4.82
C ILE A 107 9.78 5.82 4.30
N ARG A 108 9.20 4.62 4.34
CA ARG A 108 9.90 3.41 3.88
C ARG A 108 10.41 3.55 2.44
N SER A 109 9.52 3.95 1.53
CA SER A 109 9.85 4.40 0.17
C SER A 109 8.88 5.49 -0.24
N PHE A 110 9.33 6.43 -1.06
CA PHE A 110 8.51 7.57 -1.50
C PHE A 110 7.25 7.16 -2.25
N THR A 111 7.19 5.95 -2.81
CA THR A 111 6.04 5.44 -3.60
C THR A 111 5.14 4.48 -2.80
N THR A 112 5.29 4.41 -1.48
CA THR A 112 4.39 3.60 -0.65
C THR A 112 2.96 4.16 -0.64
N THR A 113 1.96 3.27 -0.66
CA THR A 113 0.54 3.67 -0.70
C THR A 113 0.11 4.47 0.52
N THR A 114 0.46 4.01 1.73
CA THR A 114 0.12 4.74 2.98
C THR A 114 0.71 6.14 2.96
N GLY A 115 1.99 6.29 2.59
CA GLY A 115 2.65 7.58 2.54
C GLY A 115 2.13 8.49 1.42
N ALA A 116 1.70 7.95 0.28
CA ALA A 116 1.01 8.74 -0.76
C ALA A 116 -0.35 9.28 -0.28
N TRP A 117 -1.16 8.45 0.37
CA TRP A 117 -2.41 8.92 0.96
C TRP A 117 -2.20 9.98 2.04
N LEU A 118 -1.25 9.75 2.96
CA LEU A 118 -0.91 10.73 3.99
C LEU A 118 -0.45 12.05 3.36
N ARG A 119 0.45 12.03 2.37
CA ARG A 119 0.84 13.25 1.64
C ARG A 119 -0.35 13.97 0.99
N GLY A 120 -1.28 13.22 0.39
CA GLY A 120 -2.51 13.79 -0.16
C GLY A 120 -3.38 14.45 0.89
N ILE A 121 -3.59 13.80 2.04
CA ILE A 121 -4.32 14.37 3.19
C ILE A 121 -3.64 15.64 3.69
N LEU A 122 -2.33 15.59 3.89
CA LEU A 122 -1.53 16.72 4.38
C LEU A 122 -1.61 17.93 3.43
N ALA A 123 -1.43 17.72 2.14
CA ALA A 123 -1.49 18.80 1.15
C ALA A 123 -2.90 19.37 1.01
N ASN A 124 -3.92 18.52 0.89
CA ASN A 124 -5.27 18.93 0.52
C ASN A 124 -6.09 19.47 1.70
N ASP A 125 -5.96 18.87 2.88
CA ASP A 125 -6.80 19.20 4.04
C ASP A 125 -6.08 20.15 5.02
N TYR A 126 -4.74 20.14 5.02
CA TYR A 126 -3.91 20.91 5.95
C TYR A 126 -3.02 21.94 5.26
N GLY A 127 -3.02 21.99 3.93
CA GLY A 127 -2.25 22.96 3.15
C GLY A 127 -0.74 22.82 3.32
N VAL A 128 -0.24 21.62 3.64
CA VAL A 128 1.19 21.34 3.80
C VAL A 128 1.89 21.40 2.43
N ASP A 129 2.94 22.21 2.34
CA ASP A 129 3.87 22.21 1.23
C ASP A 129 4.79 20.99 1.36
N LEU A 130 4.53 19.97 0.54
CA LEU A 130 5.28 18.72 0.56
C LEU A 130 6.73 18.89 0.08
N ASP A 131 7.02 19.93 -0.70
CA ASP A 131 8.37 20.22 -1.19
C ASP A 131 9.23 20.89 -0.11
N ALA A 132 8.60 21.50 0.90
CA ALA A 132 9.28 22.03 2.07
C ALA A 132 9.68 20.93 3.08
N ILE A 133 9.29 19.68 2.88
CA ILE A 133 9.61 18.56 3.78
C ILE A 133 10.91 17.89 3.36
N ASN A 134 11.80 17.62 4.32
CA ASN A 134 13.01 16.85 4.11
C ASN A 134 12.71 15.35 4.16
N TRP A 135 12.35 14.75 3.02
CA TRP A 135 11.99 13.34 2.92
C TRP A 135 13.21 12.42 3.06
N ILE A 136 13.13 11.46 3.98
CA ILE A 136 14.15 10.43 4.22
C ILE A 136 13.59 9.04 3.87
N THR A 137 14.18 8.36 2.88
CA THR A 137 13.76 7.02 2.44
C THR A 137 14.69 5.90 2.86
N PHE A 138 14.13 4.71 3.12
CA PHE A 138 14.86 3.55 3.67
C PHE A 138 14.99 2.38 2.69
N GLU A 139 14.12 2.33 1.69
CA GLU A 139 14.03 1.25 0.72
C GLU A 139 13.90 1.80 -0.70
N ASP A 140 14.21 0.96 -1.67
CA ASP A 140 13.99 1.28 -3.08
C ASP A 140 12.51 1.10 -3.46
N PRO A 141 11.99 1.96 -4.34
CA PRO A 141 10.65 1.82 -4.91
C PRO A 141 10.43 0.44 -5.53
N HIS A 142 9.18 -0.01 -5.57
CA HIS A 142 8.84 -1.27 -6.24
C HIS A 142 9.16 -1.21 -7.74
N VAL A 143 8.72 -0.14 -8.42
CA VAL A 143 9.06 0.15 -9.82
C VAL A 143 10.50 0.62 -9.89
N ALA A 144 11.36 -0.11 -10.61
CA ALA A 144 12.81 0.13 -10.64
C ALA A 144 13.20 1.38 -11.46
N GLU A 145 12.36 1.75 -12.43
CA GLU A 145 12.54 2.88 -13.32
C GLU A 145 12.28 4.24 -12.65
N TYR A 146 11.59 4.24 -11.50
CA TYR A 146 11.35 5.46 -10.75
C TYR A 146 12.63 5.95 -10.09
N ILE A 147 13.02 7.18 -10.43
CA ILE A 147 14.16 7.87 -9.82
C ILE A 147 13.66 8.64 -8.59
N ASP A 148 14.01 8.13 -7.42
CA ASP A 148 13.70 8.76 -6.14
C ASP A 148 14.69 9.89 -5.85
N THR A 149 14.20 11.11 -5.71
CA THR A 149 15.00 12.32 -5.41
C THR A 149 15.08 12.64 -3.92
N SER A 150 14.45 11.83 -3.06
CA SER A 150 14.54 11.98 -1.60
C SER A 150 15.93 11.62 -1.07
N THR A 151 16.22 12.04 0.17
CA THR A 151 17.48 11.67 0.82
C THR A 151 17.41 10.23 1.31
N LYS A 152 18.38 9.38 0.94
CA LYS A 152 18.46 8.02 1.46
C LYS A 152 18.98 8.01 2.89
N ALA A 153 18.32 7.26 3.76
CA ALA A 153 18.78 7.03 5.12
C ALA A 153 20.17 6.34 5.13
N PRO A 154 21.00 6.59 6.16
CA PRO A 154 22.27 5.86 6.31
C PRO A 154 22.05 4.34 6.39
N ALA A 155 22.96 3.58 5.77
CA ALA A 155 22.88 2.13 5.75
C ALA A 155 22.81 1.54 7.18
N GLY A 156 21.95 0.54 7.37
CA GLY A 156 21.78 -0.16 8.65
C GLY A 156 20.93 0.58 9.69
N LYS A 157 20.48 1.82 9.42
CA LYS A 157 19.54 2.52 10.29
C LYS A 157 18.11 1.99 10.12
N ALA A 158 17.38 1.87 11.22
CA ALA A 158 15.97 1.51 11.23
C ALA A 158 15.10 2.75 11.45
N ILE A 159 14.04 2.91 10.65
CA ILE A 159 13.17 4.10 10.62
C ILE A 159 12.63 4.50 11.99
N MET A 160 12.03 3.55 12.73
CA MET A 160 11.47 3.83 14.06
C MET A 160 12.55 4.11 15.11
N ARG A 161 13.75 3.55 14.94
CA ARG A 161 14.87 3.82 15.84
C ARG A 161 15.39 5.25 15.63
N MET A 162 15.54 5.68 14.38
CA MET A 162 15.91 7.06 14.05
C MET A 162 14.87 8.07 14.58
N LEU A 163 13.58 7.74 14.52
CA LEU A 163 12.54 8.58 15.11
C LEU A 163 12.72 8.71 16.62
N LEU A 164 12.90 7.59 17.33
CA LEU A 164 13.13 7.60 18.79
C LEU A 164 14.40 8.35 19.20
N ASP A 165 15.46 8.24 18.40
CA ASP A 165 16.75 8.89 18.65
C ASP A 165 16.76 10.39 18.25
N GLY A 166 15.66 10.91 17.68
CA GLY A 166 15.56 12.30 17.24
C GLY A 166 16.34 12.60 15.95
N GLU A 167 16.74 11.57 15.21
CA GLU A 167 17.33 11.68 13.86
C GLU A 167 16.25 11.92 12.79
N LEU A 168 15.00 11.57 13.09
CA LEU A 168 13.80 11.97 12.36
C LEU A 168 12.85 12.71 13.29
N ASP A 169 12.09 13.62 12.72
CA ASP A 169 11.11 14.44 13.43
C ASP A 169 9.71 13.80 13.36
N ALA A 170 9.42 13.13 12.24
CA ALA A 170 8.21 12.33 12.04
C ALA A 170 8.47 11.15 11.11
N VAL A 171 7.54 10.20 11.11
CA VAL A 171 7.47 9.05 10.19
C VAL A 171 6.05 8.93 9.66
N LEU A 172 5.94 8.79 8.34
CA LEU A 172 4.69 8.48 7.64
C LEU A 172 4.74 7.06 7.08
N GLY A 173 3.67 6.29 7.27
CA GLY A 173 3.58 4.91 6.80
C GLY A 173 3.73 3.84 7.88
N GLU A 174 4.05 4.22 9.11
CA GLU A 174 4.30 3.30 10.23
C GLU A 174 3.36 3.54 11.40
N LYS A 175 3.19 2.51 12.22
CA LYS A 175 2.50 2.58 13.52
C LYS A 175 3.48 2.38 14.66
N SER A 176 3.17 2.95 15.81
CA SER A 176 3.92 2.70 17.03
C SER A 176 3.02 2.81 18.24
N ASP A 177 3.17 1.84 19.14
CA ASP A 177 2.58 1.86 20.49
C ASP A 177 3.62 2.28 21.55
N ASP A 178 4.79 2.76 21.12
CA ASP A 178 5.83 3.26 22.03
C ASP A 178 5.38 4.58 22.65
N ALA A 179 5.19 4.58 23.97
CA ALA A 179 4.68 5.73 24.73
C ALA A 179 5.58 6.99 24.66
N ARG A 180 6.81 6.87 24.16
CA ARG A 180 7.71 8.01 23.93
C ARG A 180 7.39 8.77 22.64
N LEU A 181 6.59 8.20 21.75
CA LEU A 181 6.18 8.79 20.48
C LEU A 181 4.73 9.31 20.56
N ARG A 182 4.35 10.16 19.61
CA ARG A 182 2.99 10.70 19.51
C ARG A 182 2.43 10.52 18.12
N GLN A 183 1.11 10.34 18.03
CA GLN A 183 0.41 10.43 16.76
C GLN A 183 0.45 11.88 16.25
N LEU A 184 0.57 12.06 14.94
CA LEU A 184 0.45 13.38 14.30
C LEU A 184 -0.96 13.95 14.50
N PHE A 185 -1.97 13.08 14.43
CA PHE A 185 -3.37 13.40 14.70
C PHE A 185 -3.71 12.92 16.12
N PRO A 186 -3.95 13.81 17.09
CA PRO A 186 -4.14 13.42 18.49
C PRO A 186 -5.34 12.49 18.72
N ASP A 187 -6.45 12.73 18.01
CA ASP A 187 -7.62 11.84 17.97
C ASP A 187 -7.78 11.29 16.56
N VAL A 188 -7.10 10.17 16.30
CA VAL A 188 -7.12 9.49 15.00
C VAL A 188 -8.53 9.10 14.60
N ALA A 189 -9.36 8.61 15.53
CA ALA A 189 -10.70 8.13 15.21
C ALA A 189 -11.62 9.29 14.80
N ALA A 190 -11.59 10.39 15.55
CA ALA A 190 -12.35 11.59 15.19
C ALA A 190 -11.88 12.17 13.85
N GLU A 191 -10.56 12.20 13.59
CA GLU A 191 -10.03 12.72 12.33
C GLU A 191 -10.45 11.84 11.14
N GLU A 192 -10.40 10.51 11.29
CA GLU A 192 -10.84 9.57 10.25
C GLU A 192 -12.34 9.71 9.94
N GLN A 193 -13.17 9.87 10.97
CA GLN A 193 -14.60 10.13 10.80
C GLN A 193 -14.87 11.46 10.10
N ALA A 194 -14.17 12.52 10.52
CA ALA A 194 -14.31 13.84 9.91
C ALA A 194 -13.84 13.83 8.45
N TRP A 195 -12.73 13.17 8.15
CA TRP A 195 -12.22 13.02 6.79
C TRP A 195 -13.20 12.24 5.90
N PHE A 196 -13.76 11.13 6.40
CA PHE A 196 -14.78 10.37 5.68
C PHE A 196 -16.06 11.19 5.43
N ALA A 197 -16.51 11.96 6.41
CA ALA A 197 -17.67 12.84 6.25
C ALA A 197 -17.46 13.92 5.17
N ARG A 198 -16.24 14.42 5.01
CA ARG A 198 -15.89 15.40 3.97
C ARG A 198 -15.76 14.77 2.58
N HIS A 199 -15.11 13.62 2.48
CA HIS A 199 -14.64 13.07 1.20
C HIS A 199 -15.43 11.86 0.70
N GLY A 200 -16.13 11.14 1.58
CA GLY A 200 -16.97 9.98 1.22
C GLY A 200 -16.23 8.75 0.71
N VAL A 201 -14.90 8.69 0.90
CA VAL A 201 -14.03 7.62 0.37
C VAL A 201 -13.36 6.88 1.52
N VAL A 202 -13.20 5.56 1.40
CA VAL A 202 -12.25 4.81 2.23
C VAL A 202 -10.98 4.58 1.40
N PRO A 203 -9.78 4.99 1.86
CA PRO A 203 -8.57 4.90 1.04
C PRO A 203 -8.25 3.46 0.63
N VAL A 204 -8.32 3.19 -0.68
CA VAL A 204 -7.91 1.91 -1.26
C VAL A 204 -6.41 1.76 -1.09
N ASN A 205 -5.98 0.60 -0.59
CA ASN A 205 -4.58 0.31 -0.33
C ASN A 205 -4.05 -0.76 -1.27
N HIS A 206 -4.69 -1.93 -1.32
CA HIS A 206 -4.33 -3.02 -2.22
C HIS A 206 -5.52 -3.40 -3.13
N VAL A 207 -5.18 -3.83 -4.34
CA VAL A 207 -6.08 -4.21 -5.44
C VAL A 207 -5.56 -5.46 -6.12
N THR A 208 -6.39 -6.13 -6.91
CA THR A 208 -5.93 -7.22 -7.79
C THR A 208 -5.51 -6.69 -9.15
N VAL A 209 -4.41 -7.22 -9.67
CA VAL A 209 -3.95 -7.03 -11.05
C VAL A 209 -3.79 -8.39 -11.73
N VAL A 210 -3.88 -8.40 -13.05
CA VAL A 210 -3.51 -9.55 -13.89
C VAL A 210 -2.39 -9.16 -14.85
N SER A 211 -1.64 -10.13 -15.35
CA SER A 211 -0.69 -9.88 -16.43
C SER A 211 -1.42 -9.36 -17.67
N LYS A 212 -0.76 -8.48 -18.44
CA LYS A 212 -1.34 -7.97 -19.70
C LYS A 212 -1.56 -9.11 -20.71
N ASP A 213 -0.65 -10.07 -20.76
CA ASP A 213 -0.77 -11.27 -21.60
C ASP A 213 -2.06 -12.06 -21.29
N LEU A 214 -2.32 -12.32 -20.00
CA LEU A 214 -3.55 -13.00 -19.57
C LEU A 214 -4.80 -12.21 -19.99
N SER A 215 -4.77 -10.88 -19.83
CA SER A 215 -5.89 -10.01 -20.23
C SER A 215 -6.12 -9.95 -21.73
N ASP A 216 -5.06 -9.91 -22.53
CA ASP A 216 -5.16 -9.76 -23.99
C ASP A 216 -5.55 -11.09 -24.65
N ASN A 217 -4.98 -12.21 -24.18
CA ASN A 217 -5.08 -13.52 -24.83
C ASN A 217 -6.12 -14.45 -24.20
N HIS A 218 -6.51 -14.23 -22.93
CA HIS A 218 -7.44 -15.08 -22.19
C HIS A 218 -8.49 -14.28 -21.39
N PRO A 219 -9.27 -13.41 -22.04
CA PRO A 219 -10.24 -12.55 -21.35
C PRO A 219 -11.38 -13.34 -20.67
N ASP A 220 -11.68 -14.55 -21.13
CA ASP A 220 -12.58 -15.50 -20.45
C ASP A 220 -12.00 -15.97 -19.12
N ILE A 221 -10.70 -16.23 -19.05
CA ILE A 221 -10.02 -16.58 -17.81
C ILE A 221 -9.99 -15.39 -16.84
N VAL A 222 -9.75 -14.16 -17.32
CA VAL A 222 -9.81 -12.97 -16.46
C VAL A 222 -11.21 -12.79 -15.86
N ARG A 223 -12.27 -13.00 -16.64
CA ARG A 223 -13.66 -12.97 -16.13
C ARG A 223 -13.88 -14.04 -15.07
N GLU A 224 -13.32 -15.23 -15.25
CA GLU A 224 -13.43 -16.31 -14.29
C GLU A 224 -12.70 -15.99 -12.97
N VAL A 225 -11.48 -15.45 -13.04
CA VAL A 225 -10.74 -14.98 -11.85
C VAL A 225 -11.56 -13.93 -11.09
N HIS A 226 -12.14 -12.96 -11.79
CA HIS A 226 -13.00 -11.95 -11.18
C HIS A 226 -14.26 -12.56 -10.52
N ARG A 227 -14.93 -13.51 -11.20
CA ARG A 227 -16.07 -14.25 -10.64
C ARG A 227 -15.70 -14.97 -9.35
N MET A 228 -14.57 -15.68 -9.36
CA MET A 228 -14.06 -16.43 -8.21
C MET A 228 -13.72 -15.51 -7.01
N LEU A 229 -13.08 -14.35 -7.26
CA LEU A 229 -12.81 -13.34 -6.22
C LEU A 229 -14.11 -12.82 -5.59
N HIS A 230 -15.12 -12.53 -6.41
CA HIS A 230 -16.43 -12.10 -5.93
C HIS A 230 -17.16 -13.18 -5.12
N GLU A 231 -17.13 -14.43 -5.56
CA GLU A 231 -17.74 -15.56 -4.84
C GLU A 231 -17.07 -15.79 -3.48
N SER A 232 -15.73 -15.77 -3.44
CA SER A 232 -14.98 -15.91 -2.19
C SER A 232 -15.24 -14.76 -1.23
N ARG A 233 -15.38 -13.53 -1.74
CA ARG A 233 -15.80 -12.39 -0.93
C ARG A 233 -17.20 -12.59 -0.36
N ALA A 234 -18.16 -13.08 -1.15
CA ALA A 234 -19.52 -13.34 -0.68
C ALA A 234 -19.55 -14.41 0.42
N ALA A 235 -18.73 -15.46 0.30
CA ALA A 235 -18.61 -16.51 1.31
C ALA A 235 -18.03 -16.01 2.65
N ALA A 236 -17.26 -14.92 2.64
CA ALA A 236 -16.67 -14.32 3.85
C ALA A 236 -17.61 -13.39 4.63
N VAL A 237 -18.75 -13.01 4.04
CA VAL A 237 -19.78 -12.14 4.67
C VAL A 237 -20.89 -12.96 5.34
N GLY A 238 -20.64 -14.27 5.56
CA GLY A 238 -21.51 -15.16 6.34
C GLY A 238 -21.43 -14.93 7.84
#